data_AF-A0A2N9JHD1-F1
#
_entry.id   AF-A0A2N9JHD1-F1
#
_cell.length_a   1.000
_cell.length_b   1.000
_cell.length_c   1.000
_cell.angle_alpha   90.00
_cell.angle_beta   90.00
_cell.angle_gamma   90.00
#
_symmetry.space_group_name_H-M   'P 1'
#
loop_
_entity.id
_entity.type
_entity.pdbx_description
1 polymer ?
#
loop_
_entity_poly.entity_id
_entity_poly.type
_entity_poly.pdbx_seq_one_letter_code
_entity_poly.pdbx_strand_id
1 'polypeptide(L)'
;MQTDVVVVGAGAAGLLAAVAARRLGHDVLVVERSGAVGGSTATTDGALWLPANDLMGRAGLPSDTPAEALGYLDALATPVSAVIAGRRAAFTRTAGVVARWLVTSRIALEVVKSLPDCRPEVEGAKAQGRTVRVRSVPRKLDDDWAGKVRGDDGGRTNQGFWGRLANPFTNPGQLSGGAALVCELLLRAVGSEVEFWLDCPLNELIVEGGVVTGVRVTHVGEQVDVRASKGVILACGGFEADQTLREQHLPLPTEASWSVGIGADGTALAAGAQVDAATTGLAQAWWTPVLLSEGRAHQVDAARVAPHSLIVDQAGDRYLNEAQPSTSAGRRMYEHNRGMRSVPSFLIMDDRHRKAYPLGPWAAGTSPKAAIESGELVRATNLDDLAQALSIDRAGLIGSVVAFNQLAKRGKDTDFGRGDSAWDKHFGDPRLRRNPCLASVDRQPFWAVRLYPGDSGTKGGLVIDDRSRVLRGDGEPVTGLWAVSASAASVFGSAQPAQGAGLAAAVVEAYRAVLDLSGQLDELDAALKAD
;
A
#
# COMPACT_ATOMS: atom_id res chain seq x y z
N MET A 1 -11.92 18.90 -26.43
CA MET A 1 -13.04 18.06 -25.93
C MET A 1 -13.69 18.74 -24.73
N GLN A 2 -14.97 18.46 -24.43
CA GLN A 2 -15.65 18.91 -23.21
C GLN A 2 -16.24 17.71 -22.47
N THR A 3 -16.19 17.74 -21.15
CA THR A 3 -16.81 16.77 -20.23
C THR A 3 -17.17 17.49 -18.92
N ASP A 4 -17.86 16.85 -17.99
CA ASP A 4 -18.11 17.45 -16.68
C ASP A 4 -16.93 17.24 -15.74
N VAL A 5 -16.43 16.01 -15.66
CA VAL A 5 -15.35 15.63 -14.75
C VAL A 5 -14.22 14.95 -15.52
N VAL A 6 -12.99 15.42 -15.31
CA VAL A 6 -11.80 14.68 -15.74
C VAL A 6 -11.15 14.02 -14.54
N VAL A 7 -10.94 12.71 -14.63
CA VAL A 7 -10.19 11.93 -13.64
C VAL A 7 -8.85 11.53 -14.24
N VAL A 8 -7.75 11.92 -13.60
CA VAL A 8 -6.40 11.58 -14.05
C VAL A 8 -5.89 10.38 -13.26
N GLY A 9 -5.78 9.23 -13.90
CA GLY A 9 -5.32 7.95 -13.35
C GLY A 9 -6.46 6.94 -13.18
N ALA A 10 -6.24 5.72 -13.67
CA ALA A 10 -7.22 4.63 -13.63
C ALA A 10 -6.92 3.56 -12.55
N GLY A 11 -6.35 3.99 -11.41
CA GLY A 11 -6.30 3.18 -10.19
C GLY A 11 -7.69 3.03 -9.55
N ALA A 12 -7.81 2.27 -8.45
CA ALA A 12 -9.12 2.08 -7.82
C ALA A 12 -9.77 3.38 -7.32
N ALA A 13 -8.99 4.37 -6.87
CA ALA A 13 -9.52 5.68 -6.49
C ALA A 13 -10.13 6.43 -7.70
N GLY A 14 -9.43 6.45 -8.83
CA GLY A 14 -9.91 7.09 -10.05
C GLY A 14 -11.12 6.37 -10.66
N LEU A 15 -11.10 5.03 -10.71
CA LEU A 15 -12.25 4.23 -11.17
C LEU A 15 -13.46 4.42 -10.25
N LEU A 16 -13.26 4.47 -8.93
CA LEU A 16 -14.35 4.74 -8.00
C LEU A 16 -14.90 6.15 -8.20
N ALA A 17 -14.04 7.16 -8.35
CA ALA A 17 -14.46 8.53 -8.64
C ALA A 17 -15.30 8.59 -9.92
N ALA A 18 -14.86 7.92 -10.99
CA ALA A 18 -15.59 7.89 -12.25
C ALA A 18 -16.98 7.23 -12.12
N VAL A 19 -17.06 6.07 -11.46
CA VAL A 19 -18.34 5.39 -11.21
C VAL A 19 -19.27 6.24 -10.34
N ALA A 20 -18.74 6.86 -9.28
CA ALA A 20 -19.53 7.70 -8.40
C ALA A 20 -20.05 8.95 -9.15
N ALA A 21 -19.22 9.59 -9.98
CA ALA A 21 -19.61 10.78 -10.73
C ALA A 21 -20.68 10.47 -11.79
N ARG A 22 -20.54 9.35 -12.54
CA ARG A 22 -21.58 8.90 -13.49
C ARG A 22 -22.92 8.65 -12.81
N ARG A 23 -22.92 8.09 -11.59
CA ARG A 23 -24.16 7.87 -10.84
C ARG A 23 -24.86 9.13 -10.38
N LEU A 24 -24.14 10.24 -10.33
CA LEU A 24 -24.68 11.57 -10.06
C LEU A 24 -25.05 12.32 -11.34
N GLY A 25 -24.93 11.67 -12.50
CA GLY A 25 -25.35 12.20 -13.79
C GLY A 25 -24.31 13.05 -14.53
N HIS A 26 -23.05 13.08 -14.07
CA HIS A 26 -21.98 13.81 -14.75
C HIS A 26 -21.39 13.00 -15.88
N ASP A 27 -21.00 13.64 -16.97
CA ASP A 27 -20.14 13.04 -17.99
C ASP A 27 -18.69 12.98 -17.51
N VAL A 28 -18.02 11.84 -17.74
CA VAL A 28 -16.71 11.57 -17.14
C VAL A 28 -15.74 11.07 -18.20
N LEU A 29 -14.57 11.72 -18.26
CA LEU A 29 -13.39 11.20 -18.92
C LEU A 29 -12.36 10.74 -17.89
N VAL A 30 -11.89 9.51 -18.02
CA VAL A 30 -10.71 9.00 -17.32
C VAL A 30 -9.51 9.00 -18.28
N VAL A 31 -8.43 9.68 -17.91
CA VAL A 31 -7.15 9.64 -18.64
C VAL A 31 -6.14 8.84 -17.85
N GLU A 32 -5.50 7.86 -18.49
CA GLU A 32 -4.51 6.98 -17.87
C GLU A 32 -3.26 6.95 -18.73
N ARG A 33 -2.12 7.28 -18.10
CA ARG A 33 -0.83 7.40 -18.79
C ARG A 33 -0.41 6.10 -19.49
N SER A 34 -0.80 4.95 -18.96
CA SER A 34 -0.40 3.65 -19.50
C SER A 34 -1.49 2.95 -20.31
N GLY A 35 -1.11 1.95 -21.09
CA GLY A 35 -2.06 1.08 -21.80
C GLY A 35 -2.89 0.15 -20.93
N ALA A 36 -2.83 0.26 -19.60
CA ALA A 36 -3.56 -0.63 -18.68
C ALA A 36 -4.01 0.05 -17.38
N VAL A 37 -5.23 -0.26 -16.95
CA VAL A 37 -5.85 0.25 -15.73
C VAL A 37 -5.41 -0.52 -14.48
N GLY A 38 -5.70 0.07 -13.32
CA GLY A 38 -5.52 -0.53 -11.99
C GLY A 38 -4.33 0.01 -11.22
N GLY A 39 -3.31 0.53 -11.92
CA GLY A 39 -2.08 1.03 -11.31
C GLY A 39 -1.50 0.08 -10.27
N SER A 40 -0.92 0.62 -9.20
CA SER A 40 -0.41 -0.17 -8.06
C SER A 40 -1.53 -0.92 -7.31
N THR A 41 -2.80 -0.52 -7.42
CA THR A 41 -3.88 -1.23 -6.71
C THR A 41 -3.99 -2.67 -7.17
N ALA A 42 -3.85 -2.92 -8.48
CA ALA A 42 -4.06 -4.24 -9.06
C ALA A 42 -3.11 -5.32 -8.52
N THR A 43 -1.95 -4.93 -7.99
CA THR A 43 -0.94 -5.86 -7.43
C THR A 43 -1.07 -6.06 -5.92
N THR A 44 -2.00 -5.36 -5.26
CA THR A 44 -2.25 -5.49 -3.81
C THR A 44 -3.16 -6.67 -3.49
N ASP A 45 -3.26 -7.00 -2.20
CA ASP A 45 -4.23 -7.95 -1.66
C ASP A 45 -5.69 -7.45 -1.69
N GLY A 46 -5.94 -6.21 -2.13
CA GLY A 46 -7.27 -5.61 -2.19
C GLY A 46 -7.94 -5.36 -0.84
N ALA A 47 -7.15 -5.35 0.24
CA ALA A 47 -7.63 -5.01 1.57
C ALA A 47 -8.02 -3.52 1.64
N LEU A 48 -9.13 -3.26 2.33
CA LEU A 48 -9.69 -1.95 2.58
C LEU A 48 -9.95 -1.84 4.09
N TRP A 49 -9.13 -1.05 4.79
CA TRP A 49 -9.40 -0.72 6.19
C TRP A 49 -10.51 0.33 6.30
N LEU A 50 -11.77 -0.14 6.25
CA LEU A 50 -12.96 0.70 6.33
C LEU A 50 -13.60 0.52 7.71
N PRO A 51 -13.18 1.26 8.75
CA PRO A 51 -13.76 1.16 10.09
C PRO A 51 -15.26 1.45 10.12
N ALA A 52 -15.91 1.03 11.19
CA ALA A 52 -17.34 1.24 11.43
C ALA A 52 -18.25 0.74 10.28
N ASN A 53 -17.85 -0.35 9.62
CA ASN A 53 -18.65 -0.98 8.56
C ASN A 53 -19.67 -1.97 9.14
N ASP A 54 -20.86 -2.02 8.54
CA ASP A 54 -21.96 -2.88 8.98
C ASP A 54 -21.71 -4.38 8.71
N LEU A 55 -20.68 -4.71 7.91
CA LEU A 55 -20.31 -6.09 7.61
C LEU A 55 -19.67 -6.80 8.81
N MET A 56 -19.09 -6.06 9.76
CA MET A 56 -18.51 -6.62 10.99
C MET A 56 -19.55 -7.38 11.81
N GLY A 57 -20.74 -6.80 12.02
CA GLY A 57 -21.84 -7.44 12.75
C GLY A 57 -22.32 -8.73 12.06
N ARG A 58 -22.44 -8.71 10.73
CA ARG A 58 -22.79 -9.90 9.93
C ARG A 58 -21.73 -11.00 10.01
N ALA A 59 -20.49 -10.63 10.27
CA ALA A 59 -19.36 -11.53 10.44
C ALA A 59 -19.22 -12.08 11.88
N GLY A 60 -20.04 -11.61 12.83
CA GLY A 60 -19.98 -11.96 14.25
C GLY A 60 -18.84 -11.27 15.01
N LEU A 61 -18.31 -10.16 14.49
CA LEU A 61 -17.26 -9.39 15.14
C LEU A 61 -17.84 -8.32 16.07
N PRO A 62 -17.09 -7.86 17.09
CA PRO A 62 -17.50 -6.73 17.92
C PRO A 62 -17.82 -5.50 17.06
N SER A 63 -18.77 -4.68 17.53
CA SER A 63 -19.06 -3.41 16.86
C SER A 63 -17.84 -2.48 16.84
N ASP A 64 -17.85 -1.58 15.87
CA ASP A 64 -16.87 -0.52 15.70
C ASP A 64 -17.59 0.78 15.35
N THR A 65 -17.05 1.90 15.81
CA THR A 65 -17.64 3.24 15.62
C THR A 65 -16.61 4.18 15.00
N PRO A 66 -17.05 5.26 14.31
CA PRO A 66 -16.13 6.28 13.82
C PRO A 66 -15.26 6.89 14.94
N ALA A 67 -15.83 7.07 16.13
CA ALA A 67 -15.13 7.61 17.29
C ALA A 67 -14.02 6.68 17.81
N GLU A 68 -14.27 5.37 17.91
CA GLU A 68 -13.25 4.38 18.29
C GLU A 68 -12.11 4.32 17.26
N ALA A 69 -12.45 4.36 15.96
CA ALA A 69 -11.46 4.38 14.90
C ALA A 69 -10.62 5.66 14.89
N LEU A 70 -11.24 6.82 15.15
CA LEU A 70 -10.54 8.09 15.27
C LEU A 70 -9.61 8.10 16.48
N GLY A 71 -10.10 7.63 17.64
CA GLY A 71 -9.28 7.47 18.84
C GLY A 71 -8.04 6.60 18.60
N TYR A 72 -8.18 5.50 17.85
CA TYR A 72 -7.05 4.68 17.44
C TYR A 72 -6.06 5.45 16.54
N LEU A 73 -6.54 6.18 15.53
CA LEU A 73 -5.68 6.98 14.66
C LEU A 73 -4.91 8.08 15.41
N ASP A 74 -5.56 8.69 16.39
CA ASP A 74 -4.95 9.74 17.22
C ASP A 74 -3.94 9.17 18.20
N ALA A 75 -4.20 8.00 18.77
CA ALA A 75 -3.24 7.30 19.64
C ALA A 75 -2.02 6.72 18.87
N LEU A 76 -2.15 6.45 17.57
CA LEU A 76 -1.07 5.95 16.72
C LEU A 76 -0.01 7.00 16.34
N ALA A 77 -0.40 8.27 16.30
CA ALA A 77 0.38 9.30 15.64
C ALA A 77 0.89 10.36 16.62
N THR A 78 2.02 10.96 16.26
CA THR A 78 2.44 12.25 16.81
C THR A 78 1.40 13.34 16.51
N PRO A 79 1.43 14.48 17.23
CA PRO A 79 0.58 15.62 16.91
C PRO A 79 0.56 15.92 15.41
N VAL A 80 -0.64 16.00 14.83
CA VAL A 80 -0.87 16.29 13.41
C VAL A 80 -1.41 17.70 13.24
N SER A 81 -1.30 18.27 12.03
CA SER A 81 -1.91 19.56 11.73
C SER A 81 -3.44 19.48 11.82
N ALA A 82 -4.10 20.63 12.02
CA ALA A 82 -5.55 20.72 12.05
C ALA A 82 -6.20 20.18 10.76
N VAL A 83 -5.56 20.39 9.61
CA VAL A 83 -5.99 19.85 8.31
C VAL A 83 -6.01 18.32 8.32
N ILE A 84 -4.95 17.67 8.81
CA ILE A 84 -4.90 16.21 8.91
C ILE A 84 -5.89 15.68 9.95
N ALA A 85 -6.06 16.37 11.08
CA ALA A 85 -7.05 16.00 12.10
C ALA A 85 -8.48 16.03 11.52
N GLY A 86 -8.86 17.09 10.80
CA GLY A 86 -10.14 17.19 10.10
C GLY A 86 -10.34 16.06 9.10
N ARG A 87 -9.31 15.77 8.30
CA ARG A 87 -9.33 14.65 7.34
C ARG A 87 -9.48 13.28 7.99
N ARG A 88 -8.85 13.01 9.14
CA ARG A 88 -9.02 11.75 9.89
C ARG A 88 -10.45 11.59 10.38
N ALA A 89 -11.03 12.66 10.91
CA ALA A 89 -12.40 12.66 11.37
C ALA A 89 -13.39 12.43 10.20
N ALA A 90 -13.16 13.08 9.06
CA ALA A 90 -13.95 12.83 7.85
C ALA A 90 -13.79 11.40 7.32
N PHE A 91 -12.55 10.90 7.25
CA PHE A 91 -12.25 9.53 6.81
C PHE A 91 -13.00 8.49 7.66
N THR A 92 -12.90 8.58 8.99
CA THR A 92 -13.53 7.61 9.90
C THR A 92 -15.05 7.63 9.85
N ARG A 93 -15.67 8.79 9.66
CA ARG A 93 -17.13 8.90 9.46
C ARG A 93 -17.58 8.34 8.10
N THR A 94 -16.80 8.57 7.04
CA THR A 94 -17.19 8.18 5.67
C THR A 94 -16.81 6.74 5.31
N ALA A 95 -15.86 6.11 6.02
CA ALA A 95 -15.39 4.76 5.71
C ALA A 95 -16.49 3.69 5.67
N GLY A 96 -17.36 3.64 6.69
CA GLY A 96 -18.50 2.72 6.73
C GLY A 96 -19.53 2.99 5.62
N VAL A 97 -19.70 4.25 5.22
CA VAL A 97 -20.55 4.65 4.09
C VAL A 97 -19.99 4.11 2.78
N VAL A 98 -18.69 4.23 2.56
CA VAL A 98 -18.03 3.72 1.35
C VAL A 98 -18.10 2.19 1.28
N ALA A 99 -17.93 1.49 2.41
CA ALA A 99 -18.14 0.04 2.47
C ALA A 99 -19.56 -0.34 2.00
N ARG A 100 -20.58 0.37 2.51
CA ARG A 100 -21.97 0.19 2.07
C ARG A 100 -22.17 0.54 0.60
N TRP A 101 -21.60 1.66 0.15
CA TRP A 101 -21.69 2.10 -1.24
C TRP A 101 -21.12 1.05 -2.20
N LEU A 102 -19.96 0.47 -1.89
CA LEU A 102 -19.36 -0.62 -2.67
C LEU A 102 -20.31 -1.83 -2.76
N VAL A 103 -20.89 -2.26 -1.63
CA VAL A 103 -21.85 -3.37 -1.61
C VAL A 103 -23.10 -3.06 -2.44
N THR A 104 -23.70 -1.88 -2.28
CA THR A 104 -24.85 -1.44 -3.10
C THR A 104 -24.50 -1.26 -4.57
N SER A 105 -23.21 -1.03 -4.88
CA SER A 105 -22.65 -1.02 -6.23
C SER A 105 -22.44 -2.41 -6.81
N ARG A 106 -22.98 -3.45 -6.16
CA ARG A 106 -22.79 -4.85 -6.51
C ARG A 106 -21.32 -5.29 -6.45
N ILE A 107 -20.48 -4.64 -5.64
CA ILE A 107 -19.10 -5.07 -5.38
C ILE A 107 -19.12 -5.86 -4.07
N ALA A 108 -19.01 -7.18 -4.16
CA ALA A 108 -19.15 -8.05 -3.01
C ALA A 108 -17.93 -7.93 -2.09
N LEU A 109 -18.14 -7.41 -0.88
CA LEU A 109 -17.14 -7.33 0.17
C LEU A 109 -17.27 -8.48 1.17
N GLU A 110 -16.14 -8.88 1.76
CA GLU A 110 -16.07 -9.77 2.90
C GLU A 110 -15.14 -9.21 3.97
N VAL A 111 -15.46 -9.46 5.24
CA VAL A 111 -14.62 -9.06 6.37
C VAL A 111 -13.44 -10.02 6.50
N VAL A 112 -12.24 -9.47 6.64
CA VAL A 112 -11.03 -10.26 6.90
C VAL A 112 -10.98 -10.60 8.38
N LYS A 113 -11.56 -11.75 8.74
CA LYS A 113 -11.60 -12.22 10.13
C LYS A 113 -10.19 -12.42 10.68
N SER A 114 -10.02 -12.06 11.94
CA SER A 114 -8.81 -12.27 12.73
C SER A 114 -7.57 -11.49 12.27
N LEU A 115 -7.69 -10.56 11.33
CA LEU A 115 -6.59 -9.67 10.91
C LEU A 115 -6.53 -8.45 11.85
N PRO A 116 -5.60 -8.39 12.81
CA PRO A 116 -5.54 -7.28 13.73
C PRO A 116 -5.14 -5.98 13.03
N ASP A 117 -5.51 -4.84 13.63
CA ASP A 117 -4.86 -3.58 13.32
C ASP A 117 -3.35 -3.66 13.60
N CYS A 118 -2.53 -2.83 12.93
CA CYS A 118 -1.06 -2.95 12.96
C CYS A 118 -0.43 -2.74 14.35
N ARG A 119 -1.12 -2.01 15.24
CA ARG A 119 -0.69 -1.75 16.62
C ARG A 119 -1.80 -2.20 17.58
N PRO A 120 -1.98 -3.52 17.76
CA PRO A 120 -3.09 -4.07 18.55
C PRO A 120 -3.02 -3.71 20.04
N GLU A 121 -1.88 -3.23 20.52
CA GLU A 121 -1.66 -2.76 21.88
C GLU A 121 -2.15 -1.32 22.14
N VAL A 122 -2.47 -0.57 21.08
CA VAL A 122 -2.92 0.82 21.18
C VAL A 122 -4.44 0.86 21.43
N GLU A 123 -4.89 1.78 22.27
CA GLU A 123 -6.31 1.96 22.56
C GLU A 123 -7.12 2.20 21.28
N GLY A 124 -8.33 1.63 21.23
CA GLY A 124 -9.20 1.69 20.06
C GLY A 124 -8.86 0.67 18.97
N ALA A 125 -7.71 -0.03 19.02
CA ALA A 125 -7.39 -1.10 18.06
C ALA A 125 -8.35 -2.30 18.17
N LYS A 126 -8.62 -2.97 17.04
CA LYS A 126 -9.48 -4.17 16.97
C LYS A 126 -8.61 -5.37 16.61
N ALA A 127 -8.33 -6.23 17.60
CA ALA A 127 -7.49 -7.42 17.43
C ALA A 127 -8.10 -8.48 16.48
N GLN A 128 -9.42 -8.49 16.29
CA GLN A 128 -10.12 -9.38 15.36
C GLN A 128 -10.29 -8.79 13.95
N GLY A 129 -9.88 -7.51 13.78
CA GLY A 129 -9.93 -6.80 12.52
C GLY A 129 -11.21 -6.05 12.23
N ARG A 130 -11.06 -5.03 11.39
CA ARG A 130 -12.13 -4.22 10.79
C ARG A 130 -11.91 -4.00 9.29
N THR A 131 -10.92 -4.68 8.72
CA THR A 131 -10.58 -4.65 7.30
C THR A 131 -11.54 -5.52 6.51
N VAL A 132 -11.95 -5.03 5.34
CA VAL A 132 -12.74 -5.77 4.35
C VAL A 132 -11.91 -5.98 3.10
N ARG A 133 -12.29 -6.94 2.25
CA ARG A 133 -11.71 -7.15 0.93
C ARG A 133 -12.79 -7.46 -0.09
N VAL A 134 -12.51 -7.23 -1.36
CA VAL A 134 -13.37 -7.69 -2.46
C VAL A 134 -13.24 -9.22 -2.57
N ARG A 135 -14.37 -9.91 -2.71
CA ARG A 135 -14.37 -11.36 -2.98
C ARG A 135 -13.71 -11.65 -4.32
N SER A 136 -13.17 -12.85 -4.50
CA SER A 136 -12.69 -13.26 -5.82
C SER A 136 -13.83 -13.24 -6.83
N VAL A 137 -13.54 -12.74 -8.04
CA VAL A 137 -14.53 -12.59 -9.11
C VAL A 137 -14.08 -13.36 -10.34
N PRO A 138 -15.00 -13.93 -11.13
CA PRO A 138 -14.64 -14.50 -12.42
C PRO A 138 -14.05 -13.40 -13.30
N ARG A 139 -13.06 -13.76 -14.12
CA ARG A 139 -12.52 -12.86 -15.14
C ARG A 139 -13.59 -12.64 -16.21
N LYS A 140 -14.38 -11.59 -16.04
CA LYS A 140 -15.48 -11.18 -16.95
C LYS A 140 -15.15 -9.79 -17.45
N LEU A 141 -14.25 -9.69 -18.41
CA LEU A 141 -14.07 -8.47 -19.19
C LEU A 141 -14.48 -8.80 -20.62
N ASP A 142 -15.05 -7.83 -21.33
CA ASP A 142 -15.26 -7.95 -22.76
C ASP A 142 -13.89 -8.03 -23.49
N ASP A 143 -13.93 -8.34 -24.78
CA ASP A 143 -12.72 -8.46 -25.59
C ASP A 143 -11.93 -7.14 -25.67
N ASP A 144 -12.61 -5.99 -25.51
CA ASP A 144 -11.99 -4.67 -25.56
C ASP A 144 -11.15 -4.35 -24.31
N TRP A 145 -11.51 -4.92 -23.15
CA TRP A 145 -10.81 -4.73 -21.88
C TRP A 145 -9.92 -5.91 -21.46
N ALA A 146 -9.99 -7.03 -22.17
CA ALA A 146 -9.12 -8.19 -21.94
C ALA A 146 -7.63 -7.78 -22.04
N GLY A 147 -6.83 -8.10 -21.01
CA GLY A 147 -5.40 -7.76 -20.96
C GLY A 147 -5.08 -6.30 -20.69
N LYS A 148 -6.08 -5.42 -20.59
CA LYS A 148 -5.93 -4.00 -20.21
C LYS A 148 -6.07 -3.74 -18.71
N VAL A 149 -6.32 -4.78 -17.92
CA VAL A 149 -6.23 -4.71 -16.45
C VAL A 149 -4.87 -5.23 -16.01
N ARG A 150 -4.14 -4.45 -15.23
CA ARG A 150 -2.84 -4.91 -14.69
C ARG A 150 -3.04 -6.14 -13.80
N GLY A 151 -2.19 -7.17 -13.95
CA GLY A 151 -2.31 -8.44 -13.23
C GLY A 151 -3.29 -9.44 -13.85
N ASP A 152 -3.92 -9.10 -14.97
CA ASP A 152 -4.79 -9.99 -15.75
C ASP A 152 -3.99 -11.05 -16.54
N ASP A 153 -2.66 -10.96 -16.58
CA ASP A 153 -1.75 -11.94 -17.20
C ASP A 153 -1.54 -13.22 -16.35
N GLY A 154 -2.27 -13.39 -15.25
CA GLY A 154 -2.05 -14.48 -14.30
C GLY A 154 -0.86 -14.22 -13.36
N GLY A 155 -0.41 -12.96 -13.28
CA GLY A 155 0.62 -12.49 -12.38
C GLY A 155 0.34 -12.87 -10.93
N ARG A 156 1.29 -13.58 -10.32
CA ARG A 156 1.24 -14.11 -8.95
C ARG A 156 0.91 -12.97 -7.98
N THR A 157 -0.28 -12.99 -7.38
CA THR A 157 -0.55 -12.22 -6.17
C THR A 157 0.48 -12.63 -5.12
N ASN A 158 0.96 -11.65 -4.33
CA ASN A 158 2.01 -11.82 -3.32
C ASN A 158 1.50 -12.58 -2.07
N GLN A 159 0.64 -13.58 -2.27
CA GLN A 159 0.18 -14.46 -1.22
C GLN A 159 1.28 -15.48 -0.94
N GLY A 160 1.90 -15.35 0.23
CA GLY A 160 2.85 -16.35 0.74
C GLY A 160 2.24 -17.75 0.77
N PHE A 161 3.07 -18.76 1.00
CA PHE A 161 2.68 -20.17 1.03
C PHE A 161 1.48 -20.46 1.96
N TRP A 162 1.39 -19.74 3.09
CA TRP A 162 0.23 -19.80 3.99
C TRP A 162 -1.02 -19.10 3.46
N GLY A 163 -0.88 -18.04 2.66
CA GLY A 163 -2.00 -17.41 1.94
C GLY A 163 -2.59 -18.35 0.87
N ARG A 164 -1.75 -19.13 0.18
CA ARG A 164 -2.20 -20.20 -0.74
C ARG A 164 -2.88 -21.37 -0.04
N LEU A 165 -2.43 -21.74 1.17
CA LEU A 165 -3.07 -22.79 1.98
C LEU A 165 -4.35 -22.30 2.68
N ALA A 166 -4.40 -21.02 3.09
CA ALA A 166 -5.59 -20.40 3.68
C ALA A 166 -6.65 -20.03 2.63
N ASN A 167 -6.25 -19.92 1.36
CA ASN A 167 -7.15 -19.63 0.25
C ASN A 167 -6.96 -20.65 -0.89
N PRO A 168 -7.46 -21.89 -0.74
CA PRO A 168 -7.39 -22.94 -1.77
C PRO A 168 -8.21 -22.64 -3.04
N PHE A 169 -8.61 -21.37 -3.25
CA PHE A 169 -9.53 -20.90 -4.28
C PHE A 169 -8.91 -19.91 -5.28
N THR A 170 -7.59 -19.85 -5.45
CA THR A 170 -7.02 -19.21 -6.66
C THR A 170 -7.27 -20.11 -7.86
N ASN A 171 -8.52 -20.10 -8.33
CA ASN A 171 -8.92 -20.67 -9.59
C ASN A 171 -8.29 -19.81 -10.71
N PRO A 172 -7.55 -20.39 -11.69
CA PRO A 172 -6.95 -19.63 -12.78
C PRO A 172 -7.94 -18.74 -13.57
N GLY A 173 -9.24 -19.05 -13.51
CA GLY A 173 -10.30 -18.23 -14.10
C GLY A 173 -10.86 -17.11 -13.20
N GLN A 174 -10.28 -16.85 -12.02
CA GLN A 174 -10.73 -15.84 -11.08
C GLN A 174 -9.65 -14.80 -10.77
N LEU A 175 -10.06 -13.53 -10.71
CA LEU A 175 -9.29 -12.44 -10.15
C LEU A 175 -9.53 -12.37 -8.64
N SER A 176 -8.51 -11.98 -7.88
CA SER A 176 -8.60 -11.82 -6.42
C SER A 176 -7.90 -10.54 -5.97
N GLY A 177 -8.20 -10.11 -4.74
CA GLY A 177 -7.55 -8.96 -4.12
C GLY A 177 -7.71 -7.67 -4.92
N GLY A 178 -6.62 -6.94 -5.11
CA GLY A 178 -6.64 -5.63 -5.75
C GLY A 178 -7.09 -5.68 -7.22
N ALA A 179 -6.68 -6.72 -7.96
CA ALA A 179 -7.14 -6.95 -9.32
C ALA A 179 -8.66 -7.20 -9.40
N ALA A 180 -9.24 -7.90 -8.41
CA ALA A 180 -10.69 -8.08 -8.34
C ALA A 180 -11.43 -6.75 -8.10
N LEU A 181 -10.91 -5.90 -7.20
CA LEU A 181 -11.47 -4.56 -6.96
C LEU A 181 -11.42 -3.70 -8.22
N VAL A 182 -10.27 -3.66 -8.91
CA VAL A 182 -10.10 -2.90 -10.16
C VAL A 182 -11.06 -3.41 -11.22
N CYS A 183 -11.16 -4.72 -11.40
CA CYS A 183 -12.06 -5.33 -12.38
C CYS A 183 -13.53 -4.99 -12.10
N GLU A 184 -13.98 -5.14 -10.86
CA GLU A 184 -15.36 -4.78 -10.49
C GLU A 184 -15.66 -3.30 -10.70
N LEU A 185 -14.75 -2.40 -10.30
CA LEU A 185 -14.92 -0.96 -10.54
C LEU A 185 -14.93 -0.62 -12.02
N LEU A 186 -14.01 -1.20 -12.81
CA LEU A 186 -13.96 -1.02 -14.27
C LEU A 186 -15.26 -1.48 -14.93
N LEU A 187 -15.78 -2.65 -14.54
CA LEU A 187 -17.06 -3.15 -15.06
C LEU A 187 -18.22 -2.20 -14.80
N ARG A 188 -18.24 -1.52 -13.64
CA ARG A 188 -19.26 -0.50 -13.35
C ARG A 188 -19.01 0.78 -14.14
N ALA A 189 -17.75 1.16 -14.35
CA ALA A 189 -17.40 2.35 -15.11
C ALA A 189 -17.81 2.19 -16.59
N VAL A 190 -17.40 1.09 -17.23
CA VAL A 190 -17.76 0.76 -18.61
C VAL A 190 -19.29 0.60 -18.74
N GLY A 191 -19.92 -0.14 -17.81
CA GLY A 191 -21.38 -0.30 -17.81
C GLY A 191 -22.16 0.99 -17.49
N SER A 192 -21.48 2.06 -17.06
CA SER A 192 -22.08 3.39 -16.87
C SER A 192 -21.61 4.38 -17.95
N GLU A 193 -21.00 3.90 -19.04
CA GLU A 193 -20.54 4.72 -20.17
C GLU A 193 -19.50 5.78 -19.78
N VAL A 194 -18.58 5.44 -18.86
CA VAL A 194 -17.36 6.25 -18.64
C VAL A 194 -16.47 6.19 -19.88
N GLU A 195 -15.99 7.34 -20.35
CA GLU A 195 -15.00 7.41 -21.42
C GLU A 195 -13.58 7.21 -20.87
N PHE A 196 -12.76 6.44 -21.58
CA PHE A 196 -11.40 6.12 -21.17
C PHE A 196 -10.39 6.42 -22.27
N TRP A 197 -9.37 7.21 -21.95
CA TRP A 197 -8.19 7.40 -22.78
C TRP A 197 -6.98 6.76 -22.10
N LEU A 198 -6.55 5.61 -22.62
CA LEU A 198 -5.32 4.94 -22.22
C LEU A 198 -4.14 5.47 -23.04
N ASP A 199 -2.92 5.18 -22.58
CA ASP A 199 -1.67 5.74 -23.16
C ASP A 199 -1.74 7.27 -23.29
N CYS A 200 -2.36 7.91 -22.30
CA CYS A 200 -2.74 9.31 -22.30
C CYS A 200 -2.18 10.04 -21.08
N PRO A 201 -0.89 10.44 -21.09
CA PRO A 201 -0.30 11.21 -19.99
C PRO A 201 -0.95 12.58 -19.86
N LEU A 202 -1.11 13.03 -18.61
CA LEU A 202 -1.33 14.43 -18.27
C LEU A 202 -0.07 15.25 -18.58
N ASN A 203 -0.23 16.39 -19.25
CA ASN A 203 0.86 17.34 -19.49
C ASN A 203 0.76 18.54 -18.54
N GLU A 204 -0.41 19.19 -18.47
CA GLU A 204 -0.61 20.39 -17.65
C GLU A 204 -2.08 20.62 -17.29
N LEU A 205 -2.31 21.42 -16.25
CA LEU A 205 -3.63 21.91 -15.88
C LEU A 205 -3.98 23.13 -16.74
N ILE A 206 -5.23 23.21 -17.19
CA ILE A 206 -5.74 24.41 -17.86
C ILE A 206 -6.35 25.33 -16.80
N VAL A 207 -5.75 26.51 -16.62
CA VAL A 207 -6.13 27.48 -15.58
C VAL A 207 -6.64 28.77 -16.22
N GLU A 208 -7.85 29.18 -15.87
CA GLU A 208 -8.48 30.41 -16.36
C GLU A 208 -9.02 31.22 -15.19
N GLY A 209 -8.57 32.47 -15.04
CA GLY A 209 -9.00 33.33 -13.93
C GLY A 209 -8.69 32.75 -12.54
N GLY A 210 -7.65 31.92 -12.42
CA GLY A 210 -7.28 31.23 -11.17
C GLY A 210 -8.08 29.96 -10.87
N VAL A 211 -8.98 29.54 -11.76
CA VAL A 211 -9.79 28.32 -11.66
C VAL A 211 -9.22 27.25 -12.58
N VAL A 212 -9.10 26.01 -12.10
CA VAL A 212 -8.78 24.87 -12.96
C VAL A 212 -10.02 24.48 -13.75
N THR A 213 -9.97 24.61 -15.07
CA THR A 213 -11.11 24.39 -15.99
C THR A 213 -10.91 23.17 -16.89
N GLY A 214 -9.83 22.41 -16.69
CA GLY A 214 -9.52 21.26 -17.52
C GLY A 214 -8.07 20.82 -17.44
N VAL A 215 -7.69 19.97 -18.39
CA VAL A 215 -6.35 19.43 -18.54
C VAL A 215 -5.92 19.43 -20.00
N ARG A 216 -4.62 19.55 -20.22
CA ARG A 216 -3.99 19.22 -21.50
C ARG A 216 -3.30 17.88 -21.37
N VAL A 217 -3.60 16.99 -22.32
CA VAL A 217 -3.11 15.60 -22.35
C VAL A 217 -2.51 15.27 -23.71
N THR A 218 -1.68 14.23 -23.76
CA THR A 218 -1.22 13.66 -25.03
C THR A 218 -2.12 12.48 -25.38
N HIS A 219 -2.93 12.58 -26.42
CA HIS A 219 -3.83 11.51 -26.85
C HIS A 219 -3.53 11.16 -28.31
N VAL A 220 -3.20 9.89 -28.59
CA VAL A 220 -2.84 9.41 -29.94
C VAL A 220 -1.69 10.23 -30.56
N GLY A 221 -0.73 10.64 -29.73
CA GLY A 221 0.44 11.42 -30.15
C GLY A 221 0.21 12.93 -30.34
N GLU A 222 -1.03 13.42 -30.15
CA GLU A 222 -1.36 14.84 -30.26
C GLU A 222 -1.68 15.46 -28.90
N GLN A 223 -1.40 16.76 -28.74
CA GLN A 223 -1.80 17.53 -27.56
C GLN A 223 -3.28 17.90 -27.67
N VAL A 224 -4.08 17.48 -26.70
CA VAL A 224 -5.53 17.71 -26.68
C VAL A 224 -5.94 18.42 -25.39
N ASP A 225 -6.66 19.53 -25.56
CA ASP A 225 -7.29 20.25 -24.43
C ASP A 225 -8.66 19.62 -24.12
N VAL A 226 -8.81 19.18 -22.87
CA VAL A 226 -10.07 18.67 -22.33
C VAL A 226 -10.58 19.64 -21.28
N ARG A 227 -11.73 20.27 -21.55
CA ARG A 227 -12.40 21.15 -20.59
C ARG A 227 -13.34 20.35 -19.69
N ALA A 228 -13.32 20.64 -18.39
CA ALA A 228 -14.10 19.99 -17.35
C ALA A 228 -15.03 21.02 -16.68
N SER A 229 -16.34 20.86 -16.84
CA SER A 229 -17.34 21.83 -16.33
C SER A 229 -17.44 21.86 -14.80
N LYS A 230 -17.16 20.72 -14.15
CA LYS A 230 -17.17 20.54 -12.68
C LYS A 230 -15.75 20.51 -12.10
N GLY A 231 -14.78 20.02 -12.87
CA GLY A 231 -13.35 20.13 -12.56
C GLY A 231 -12.57 18.82 -12.68
N VAL A 232 -11.39 18.80 -12.07
CA VAL A 232 -10.36 17.78 -12.27
C VAL A 232 -10.04 17.05 -10.97
N ILE A 233 -10.01 15.71 -11.01
CA ILE A 233 -9.56 14.86 -9.89
C ILE A 233 -8.21 14.22 -10.25
N LEU A 234 -7.17 14.54 -9.48
CA LEU A 234 -5.85 13.91 -9.60
C LEU A 234 -5.81 12.61 -8.77
N ALA A 235 -5.66 11.48 -9.45
CA ALA A 235 -5.53 10.13 -8.90
C ALA A 235 -4.31 9.39 -9.50
N CYS A 236 -3.24 10.12 -9.79
CA CYS A 236 -2.08 9.71 -10.59
C CYS A 236 -1.02 8.89 -9.82
N GLY A 237 -1.25 8.60 -8.54
CA GLY A 237 -0.23 8.02 -7.67
C GLY A 237 0.75 9.06 -7.12
N GLY A 238 1.85 8.57 -6.53
CA GLY A 238 2.89 9.38 -5.92
C GLY A 238 4.08 9.62 -6.86
N PHE A 239 5.31 9.55 -6.33
CA PHE A 239 6.55 9.80 -7.07
C PHE A 239 7.61 8.69 -6.92
N GLU A 240 7.22 7.51 -6.43
CA GLU A 240 8.16 6.42 -6.13
C GLU A 240 9.01 5.92 -7.32
N ALA A 241 8.62 6.18 -8.56
CA ALA A 241 9.38 5.80 -9.75
C ALA A 241 10.34 6.89 -10.26
N ASP A 242 10.26 8.12 -9.74
CA ASP A 242 11.14 9.22 -10.14
C ASP A 242 12.35 9.32 -9.19
N GLN A 243 13.53 8.92 -9.67
CA GLN A 243 14.75 8.92 -8.85
C GLN A 243 15.13 10.31 -8.34
N THR A 244 14.88 11.36 -9.12
CA THR A 244 15.24 12.72 -8.74
C THR A 244 14.40 13.20 -7.57
N LEU A 245 13.07 13.01 -7.63
CA LEU A 245 12.15 13.32 -6.54
C LEU A 245 12.42 12.46 -5.30
N ARG A 246 12.79 11.19 -5.48
CA ARG A 246 13.22 10.33 -4.37
C ARG A 246 14.44 10.90 -3.66
N GLU A 247 15.49 11.27 -4.37
CA GLU A 247 16.70 11.85 -3.78
C GLU A 247 16.46 13.20 -3.10
N GLN A 248 15.55 14.00 -3.65
CA GLN A 248 15.17 15.29 -3.07
C GLN A 248 14.39 15.16 -1.76
N HIS A 249 13.57 14.12 -1.60
CA HIS A 249 12.57 14.07 -0.53
C HIS A 249 12.69 12.88 0.42
N LEU A 250 13.09 11.71 -0.06
CA LEU A 250 13.14 10.48 0.74
C LEU A 250 14.47 10.33 1.49
N PRO A 251 14.50 9.54 2.58
CA PRO A 251 15.75 9.20 3.25
C PRO A 251 16.76 8.53 2.31
N LEU A 252 18.03 8.93 2.41
CA LEU A 252 19.13 8.35 1.65
C LEU A 252 19.79 7.18 2.40
N PRO A 253 20.32 6.17 1.68
CA PRO A 253 20.24 5.99 0.23
C PRO A 253 18.84 5.57 -0.24
N THR A 254 18.50 5.81 -1.51
CA THR A 254 17.20 5.43 -2.11
C THR A 254 17.36 5.17 -3.59
N GLU A 255 16.60 4.22 -4.13
CA GLU A 255 16.60 3.87 -5.55
C GLU A 255 15.17 3.57 -6.01
N ALA A 256 14.79 4.03 -7.20
CA ALA A 256 13.48 3.72 -7.79
C ALA A 256 13.26 2.21 -7.95
N SER A 257 14.33 1.44 -8.21
CA SER A 257 14.29 -0.03 -8.30
C SER A 257 13.90 -0.73 -7.00
N TRP A 258 13.93 -0.03 -5.85
CA TRP A 258 13.52 -0.57 -4.55
C TRP A 258 12.01 -0.45 -4.30
N SER A 259 11.29 0.30 -5.15
CA SER A 259 9.84 0.37 -5.05
C SER A 259 9.19 -0.87 -5.66
N VAL A 260 8.18 -1.41 -4.98
CA VAL A 260 7.22 -2.37 -5.54
C VAL A 260 5.97 -1.67 -6.09
N GLY A 261 5.91 -0.34 -5.98
CA GLY A 261 4.92 0.50 -6.62
C GLY A 261 5.10 0.55 -8.14
N ILE A 262 4.05 0.95 -8.86
CA ILE A 262 4.03 0.92 -10.33
C ILE A 262 4.03 2.33 -10.89
N GLY A 263 5.22 2.78 -11.30
CA GLY A 263 5.40 3.82 -12.30
C GLY A 263 5.03 5.26 -11.91
N ALA A 264 4.55 5.56 -10.70
CA ALA A 264 4.16 6.92 -10.34
C ALA A 264 5.38 7.84 -10.28
N ASP A 265 5.34 8.95 -11.04
CA ASP A 265 6.49 9.80 -11.38
C ASP A 265 6.39 11.22 -10.80
N GLY A 266 5.44 11.47 -9.90
CA GLY A 266 5.20 12.81 -9.37
C GLY A 266 4.36 13.71 -10.27
N THR A 267 3.65 13.17 -11.27
CA THR A 267 2.69 13.91 -12.11
C THR A 267 1.81 14.88 -11.31
N ALA A 268 1.27 14.45 -10.16
CA ALA A 268 0.43 15.30 -9.32
C ALA A 268 1.20 16.45 -8.64
N LEU A 269 2.47 16.24 -8.27
CA LEU A 269 3.33 17.29 -7.73
C LEU A 269 3.63 18.35 -8.80
N ALA A 270 3.92 17.91 -10.02
CA ALA A 270 4.15 18.80 -11.15
C ALA A 270 2.89 19.61 -11.50
N ALA A 271 1.71 18.98 -11.50
CA ALA A 271 0.44 19.66 -11.71
C ALA A 271 0.12 20.66 -10.59
N GLY A 272 0.32 20.28 -9.33
CA GLY A 272 0.10 21.17 -8.19
C GLY A 272 1.02 22.39 -8.16
N ALA A 273 2.28 22.25 -8.61
CA ALA A 273 3.21 23.37 -8.71
C ALA A 273 2.73 24.47 -9.66
N GLN A 274 1.93 24.15 -10.69
CA GLN A 274 1.36 25.13 -11.64
C GLN A 274 0.32 26.05 -10.99
N VAL A 275 -0.22 25.64 -9.84
CA VAL A 275 -1.29 26.33 -9.10
C VAL A 275 -0.89 26.61 -7.66
N ASP A 276 0.42 26.70 -7.38
CA ASP A 276 0.98 26.99 -6.05
C ASP A 276 0.39 26.11 -4.92
N ALA A 277 0.07 24.85 -5.24
CA ALA A 277 -0.47 23.91 -4.28
C ALA A 277 0.56 23.58 -3.20
N ALA A 278 0.13 23.57 -1.95
CA ALA A 278 0.96 23.13 -0.84
C ALA A 278 1.24 21.62 -0.94
N THR A 279 2.39 21.19 -0.44
CA THR A 279 2.75 19.77 -0.32
C THR A 279 3.15 19.44 1.12
N THR A 280 2.96 18.19 1.53
CA THR A 280 3.44 17.73 2.83
C THR A 280 3.75 16.24 2.83
N GLY A 281 4.52 15.79 3.83
CA GLY A 281 4.84 14.39 4.02
C GLY A 281 5.73 13.78 2.93
N LEU A 282 6.42 14.58 2.10
CA LEU A 282 7.25 14.11 0.98
C LEU A 282 8.35 13.13 1.42
N ALA A 283 8.82 13.19 2.66
CA ALA A 283 9.79 12.21 3.21
C ALA A 283 9.16 10.89 3.70
N GLN A 284 7.88 10.64 3.43
CA GLN A 284 7.15 9.47 3.90
C GLN A 284 6.77 8.54 2.76
N ALA A 285 6.82 7.24 3.03
CA ALA A 285 6.34 6.21 2.12
C ALA A 285 5.65 5.07 2.89
N TRP A 286 4.96 4.21 2.15
CA TRP A 286 4.53 2.90 2.64
C TRP A 286 5.76 1.97 2.64
N TRP A 287 6.69 2.21 3.58
CA TRP A 287 7.96 1.49 3.63
C TRP A 287 7.73 -0.03 3.74
N THR A 288 8.57 -0.80 3.08
CA THR A 288 8.61 -2.25 3.20
C THR A 288 10.01 -2.76 2.87
N PRO A 289 10.61 -3.64 3.69
CA PRO A 289 11.84 -4.31 3.32
C PRO A 289 11.65 -5.12 2.03
N VAL A 290 12.56 -4.93 1.08
CA VAL A 290 12.55 -5.63 -0.21
C VAL A 290 13.88 -6.32 -0.47
N LEU A 291 13.83 -7.46 -1.15
CA LEU A 291 15.00 -8.01 -1.83
C LEU A 291 14.97 -7.58 -3.30
N LEU A 292 16.14 -7.53 -3.95
CA LEU A 292 16.25 -7.34 -5.39
C LEU A 292 16.56 -8.67 -6.07
N SER A 293 15.85 -8.96 -7.15
CA SER A 293 16.21 -10.04 -8.06
C SER A 293 15.96 -9.61 -9.49
N GLU A 294 16.93 -9.86 -10.38
CA GLU A 294 16.85 -9.44 -11.79
C GLU A 294 16.54 -7.92 -11.92
N GLY A 295 17.11 -7.12 -11.01
CA GLY A 295 16.92 -5.66 -10.98
C GLY A 295 15.54 -5.19 -10.49
N ARG A 296 14.68 -6.09 -9.99
CA ARG A 296 13.32 -5.76 -9.52
C ARG A 296 13.16 -6.01 -8.02
N ALA A 297 12.42 -5.13 -7.35
CA ALA A 297 12.06 -5.30 -5.95
C ALA A 297 10.98 -6.37 -5.74
N HIS A 298 11.16 -7.16 -4.69
CA HIS A 298 10.18 -8.12 -4.21
C HIS A 298 10.01 -7.98 -2.71
N GLN A 299 8.75 -7.88 -2.24
CA GLN A 299 8.47 -7.85 -0.80
C GLN A 299 8.88 -9.17 -0.15
N VAL A 300 9.33 -9.09 1.09
CA VAL A 300 9.77 -10.27 1.87
C VAL A 300 9.00 -10.45 3.17
N ASP A 301 7.84 -9.80 3.33
CA ASP A 301 7.08 -9.80 4.60
C ASP A 301 6.82 -11.22 5.14
N ALA A 302 6.40 -12.14 4.29
CA ALA A 302 6.17 -13.53 4.70
C ALA A 302 7.45 -14.23 5.19
N ALA A 303 8.58 -14.03 4.52
CA ALA A 303 9.88 -14.60 4.91
C ALA A 303 10.44 -13.94 6.18
N ARG A 304 10.19 -12.63 6.33
CA ARG A 304 10.65 -11.85 7.47
C ARG A 304 9.98 -12.30 8.77
N VAL A 305 8.66 -12.49 8.73
CA VAL A 305 7.88 -12.93 9.90
C VAL A 305 8.14 -14.40 10.23
N ALA A 306 8.28 -15.25 9.22
CA ALA A 306 8.40 -16.70 9.39
C ALA A 306 9.61 -17.11 10.26
N PRO A 307 9.49 -18.17 11.08
CA PRO A 307 10.51 -18.63 12.01
C PRO A 307 11.77 -19.14 11.28
N HIS A 308 12.86 -19.39 12.03
CA HIS A 308 14.16 -19.80 11.46
C HIS A 308 14.82 -18.73 10.58
N SER A 309 14.52 -17.45 10.85
CA SER A 309 15.17 -16.31 10.22
C SER A 309 15.44 -15.20 11.23
N LEU A 310 16.38 -14.30 10.93
CA LEU A 310 16.60 -13.04 11.64
C LEU A 310 17.23 -12.01 10.70
N ILE A 311 17.07 -10.71 11.00
CA ILE A 311 17.68 -9.62 10.22
C ILE A 311 18.86 -9.05 10.98
N VAL A 312 19.99 -8.90 10.30
CA VAL A 312 21.18 -8.21 10.83
C VAL A 312 21.58 -7.01 9.97
N ASP A 313 22.31 -6.08 10.57
CA ASP A 313 23.00 -4.99 9.87
C ASP A 313 24.42 -5.42 9.39
N GLN A 314 25.25 -4.46 9.00
CA GLN A 314 26.63 -4.71 8.54
C GLN A 314 27.58 -5.17 9.66
N ALA A 315 27.28 -4.87 10.92
CA ALA A 315 28.00 -5.38 12.08
C ALA A 315 27.55 -6.79 12.48
N GLY A 316 26.59 -7.38 11.75
CA GLY A 316 26.04 -8.68 12.09
C GLY A 316 25.11 -8.64 13.31
N ASP A 317 24.65 -7.46 13.72
CA ASP A 317 23.80 -7.27 14.89
C ASP A 317 22.31 -7.19 14.51
N ARG A 318 21.46 -7.88 15.29
CA ARG A 318 20.00 -7.67 15.23
C ARG A 318 19.66 -6.29 15.79
N TYR A 319 18.69 -5.60 15.17
CA TYR A 319 18.31 -4.26 15.59
C TYR A 319 16.80 -3.97 15.52
N LEU A 320 15.96 -4.95 15.15
CA LEU A 320 14.51 -4.80 15.01
C LEU A 320 13.74 -6.10 15.30
N ASN A 321 12.42 -5.96 15.50
CA ASN A 321 11.49 -7.08 15.47
C ASN A 321 11.17 -7.44 14.01
N GLU A 322 11.61 -8.61 13.55
CA GLU A 322 11.37 -9.06 12.17
C GLU A 322 9.89 -9.35 11.88
N ALA A 323 9.01 -9.49 12.87
CA ALA A 323 7.59 -9.72 12.65
C ALA A 323 6.70 -8.44 12.66
N GLN A 324 7.27 -7.27 12.98
CA GLN A 324 6.52 -6.02 13.07
C GLN A 324 5.93 -5.55 11.72
N PRO A 325 4.98 -4.61 11.68
CA PRO A 325 4.43 -4.08 10.42
C PRO A 325 5.50 -3.53 9.46
N SER A 326 5.31 -3.73 8.15
CA SER A 326 6.32 -3.45 7.11
C SER A 326 6.79 -2.00 7.10
N THR A 327 5.88 -1.03 7.28
CA THR A 327 6.25 0.39 7.32
C THR A 327 7.13 0.69 8.53
N SER A 328 6.88 0.04 9.67
CA SER A 328 7.73 0.18 10.86
C SER A 328 9.10 -0.46 10.64
N ALA A 329 9.14 -1.63 9.98
CA ALA A 329 10.40 -2.30 9.66
C ALA A 329 11.28 -1.47 8.72
N GLY A 330 10.76 -1.03 7.57
CA GLY A 330 11.52 -0.23 6.61
C GLY A 330 11.97 1.12 7.18
N ARG A 331 11.11 1.79 7.96
CA ARG A 331 11.50 3.02 8.67
C ARG A 331 12.63 2.78 9.66
N ARG A 332 12.58 1.69 10.43
CA ARG A 332 13.62 1.33 11.40
C ARG A 332 14.96 1.00 10.74
N MET A 333 14.95 0.45 9.52
CA MET A 333 16.18 0.32 8.72
C MET A 333 16.83 1.69 8.50
N TYR A 334 16.08 2.68 8.01
CA TYR A 334 16.60 4.03 7.80
C TYR A 334 17.03 4.74 9.09
N GLU A 335 16.27 4.60 10.17
CA GLU A 335 16.60 5.18 11.47
C GLU A 335 17.90 4.59 12.03
N HIS A 336 18.05 3.26 11.97
CA HIS A 336 19.27 2.56 12.40
C HIS A 336 20.48 2.92 11.54
N ASN A 337 20.27 3.10 10.22
CA ASN A 337 21.34 3.41 9.25
C ASN A 337 22.10 4.71 9.55
N ARG A 338 21.51 5.62 10.36
CA ARG A 338 22.16 6.86 10.79
C ARG A 338 23.32 6.62 11.76
N GLY A 339 23.28 5.52 12.52
CA GLY A 339 24.31 5.15 13.49
C GLY A 339 25.18 3.99 12.98
N MET A 340 24.56 2.88 12.58
CA MET A 340 25.24 1.70 12.06
C MET A 340 24.69 1.35 10.68
N ARG A 341 25.57 1.10 9.71
CA ARG A 341 25.16 0.80 8.33
C ARG A 341 24.23 -0.40 8.30
N SER A 342 23.01 -0.17 7.82
CA SER A 342 21.94 -1.17 7.74
C SER A 342 21.20 -1.11 6.40
N VAL A 343 21.69 -0.30 5.45
CA VAL A 343 21.27 -0.32 4.05
C VAL A 343 22.47 -0.73 3.18
N PRO A 344 22.50 -1.97 2.66
CA PRO A 344 21.54 -3.04 2.89
C PRO A 344 21.65 -3.66 4.29
N SER A 345 20.55 -4.28 4.74
CA SER A 345 20.51 -5.26 5.83
C SER A 345 20.50 -6.66 5.24
N PHE A 346 20.59 -7.68 6.08
CA PHE A 346 20.67 -9.08 5.63
C PHE A 346 19.65 -9.95 6.35
N LEU A 347 18.76 -10.58 5.59
CA LEU A 347 17.87 -11.61 6.11
C LEU A 347 18.64 -12.93 6.14
N ILE A 348 19.00 -13.39 7.33
CA ILE A 348 19.70 -14.66 7.58
C ILE A 348 18.66 -15.74 7.83
N MET A 349 18.81 -16.88 7.18
CA MET A 349 17.87 -18.00 7.22
C MET A 349 18.63 -19.32 7.31
N ASP A 350 18.00 -20.34 7.88
CA ASP A 350 18.49 -21.72 7.80
C ASP A 350 17.74 -22.55 6.75
N ASP A 351 18.16 -23.80 6.55
CA ASP A 351 17.59 -24.67 5.52
C ASP A 351 16.11 -25.01 5.74
N ARG A 352 15.64 -25.01 7.00
CA ARG A 352 14.21 -25.24 7.30
C ARG A 352 13.38 -24.07 6.82
N HIS A 353 13.86 -22.85 7.06
CA HIS A 353 13.20 -21.65 6.55
C HIS A 353 13.06 -21.72 5.03
N ARG A 354 14.19 -21.93 4.33
CA ARG A 354 14.20 -21.92 2.87
C ARG A 354 13.31 -23.00 2.28
N LYS A 355 13.22 -24.18 2.92
CA LYS A 355 12.34 -25.27 2.49
C LYS A 355 10.85 -25.00 2.69
N ALA A 356 10.49 -24.29 3.76
CA ALA A 356 9.09 -24.13 4.17
C ALA A 356 8.41 -22.85 3.65
N TYR A 357 9.17 -21.79 3.38
CA TYR A 357 8.60 -20.47 3.08
C TYR A 357 9.08 -19.91 1.73
N PRO A 358 8.23 -19.16 1.02
CA PRO A 358 8.64 -18.43 -0.17
C PRO A 358 9.53 -17.24 0.21
N LEU A 359 10.39 -16.85 -0.71
CA LEU A 359 11.34 -15.75 -0.53
C LEU A 359 11.36 -14.88 -1.79
N GLY A 360 10.74 -13.70 -1.70
CA GLY A 360 10.54 -12.81 -2.85
C GLY A 360 9.92 -13.56 -4.04
N PRO A 361 10.61 -13.61 -5.20
CA PRO A 361 10.07 -14.29 -6.39
C PRO A 361 10.16 -15.82 -6.33
N TRP A 362 10.89 -16.38 -5.36
CA TRP A 362 11.21 -17.80 -5.32
C TRP A 362 10.25 -18.58 -4.40
N ALA A 363 9.67 -19.65 -4.95
CA ALA A 363 8.82 -20.56 -4.18
C ALA A 363 9.58 -21.26 -3.05
N ALA A 364 8.85 -21.77 -2.05
CA ALA A 364 9.42 -22.57 -0.97
C ALA A 364 10.18 -23.79 -1.53
N GLY A 365 11.35 -24.07 -0.95
CA GLY A 365 12.19 -25.23 -1.32
C GLY A 365 12.95 -25.13 -2.64
N THR A 366 12.86 -24.04 -3.39
CA THR A 366 13.62 -23.89 -4.65
C THR A 366 15.05 -23.36 -4.40
N SER A 367 15.98 -23.69 -5.29
CA SER A 367 17.37 -23.18 -5.24
C SER A 367 17.72 -22.58 -6.61
N PRO A 368 17.31 -21.33 -6.88
CA PRO A 368 17.51 -20.67 -8.16
C PRO A 368 19.01 -20.50 -8.45
N LYS A 369 19.54 -21.27 -9.42
CA LYS A 369 20.99 -21.28 -9.73
C LYS A 369 21.51 -19.90 -10.10
N ALA A 370 20.82 -19.19 -11.00
CA ALA A 370 21.22 -17.85 -11.44
C ALA A 370 21.35 -16.85 -10.27
N ALA A 371 20.39 -16.86 -9.33
CA ALA A 371 20.43 -15.99 -8.15
C ALA A 371 21.53 -16.38 -7.15
N ILE A 372 21.90 -17.66 -7.08
CA ILE A 372 23.02 -18.12 -6.25
C ILE A 372 24.36 -17.72 -6.87
N GLU A 373 24.50 -17.92 -8.18
CA GLU A 373 25.71 -17.59 -8.95
C GLU A 373 25.94 -16.07 -9.00
N SER A 374 24.88 -15.25 -9.06
CA SER A 374 24.97 -13.79 -9.00
C SER A 374 25.18 -13.23 -7.60
N GLY A 375 24.99 -14.04 -6.55
CA GLY A 375 25.06 -13.61 -5.15
C GLY A 375 23.83 -12.84 -4.64
N GLU A 376 22.72 -12.81 -5.41
CA GLU A 376 21.42 -12.32 -4.94
C GLU A 376 20.88 -13.18 -3.79
N LEU A 377 21.08 -14.50 -3.88
CA LEU A 377 20.79 -15.49 -2.84
C LEU A 377 22.08 -16.20 -2.42
N VAL A 378 22.61 -15.84 -1.26
CA VAL A 378 23.84 -16.47 -0.75
C VAL A 378 23.52 -17.78 -0.06
N ARG A 379 24.32 -18.81 -0.32
CA ARG A 379 24.25 -20.13 0.32
C ARG A 379 25.61 -20.48 0.92
N ALA A 380 25.64 -20.90 2.19
CA ALA A 380 26.85 -21.27 2.89
C ALA A 380 26.65 -22.53 3.74
N THR A 381 27.74 -23.26 4.03
CA THR A 381 27.68 -24.46 4.89
C THR A 381 27.73 -24.12 6.38
N ASN A 382 28.31 -22.98 6.73
CA ASN A 382 28.43 -22.48 8.09
C ASN A 382 28.27 -20.95 8.10
N LEU A 383 28.18 -20.36 9.30
CA LEU A 383 27.98 -18.92 9.47
C LEU A 383 29.24 -18.09 9.14
N ASP A 384 30.43 -18.69 9.22
CA ASP A 384 31.69 -18.02 8.90
C ASP A 384 31.76 -17.71 7.40
N ASP A 385 31.53 -18.74 6.59
CA ASP A 385 31.45 -18.63 5.13
C ASP A 385 30.32 -17.67 4.72
N LEU A 386 29.19 -17.68 5.45
CA LEU A 386 28.07 -16.79 5.19
C LEU A 386 28.46 -15.32 5.44
N ALA A 387 29.09 -15.03 6.59
CA ALA A 387 29.56 -13.69 6.91
C ALA A 387 30.57 -13.17 5.87
N GLN A 388 31.52 -14.03 5.47
CA GLN A 388 32.51 -13.71 4.45
C GLN A 388 31.85 -13.40 3.11
N ALA A 389 30.91 -14.24 2.64
CA ALA A 389 30.21 -14.04 1.38
C ALA A 389 29.32 -12.78 1.36
N LEU A 390 28.79 -12.38 2.52
CA LEU A 390 28.01 -11.15 2.68
C LEU A 390 28.88 -9.90 2.90
N SER A 391 30.16 -10.08 3.26
CA SER A 391 31.07 -9.02 3.68
C SER A 391 30.58 -8.26 4.92
N ILE A 392 30.04 -8.99 5.91
CA ILE A 392 29.62 -8.45 7.23
C ILE A 392 30.52 -8.94 8.36
N ASP A 393 30.43 -8.32 9.53
CA ASP A 393 31.23 -8.75 10.68
C ASP A 393 30.88 -10.18 11.13
N ARG A 394 31.91 -11.03 11.10
CA ARG A 394 31.81 -12.45 11.45
C ARG A 394 31.43 -12.66 12.92
N ALA A 395 32.06 -11.92 13.83
CA ALA A 395 31.88 -12.13 15.26
C ALA A 395 30.46 -11.70 15.70
N GLY A 396 29.99 -10.56 15.18
CA GLY A 396 28.64 -10.06 15.39
C GLY A 396 27.58 -11.00 14.85
N LEU A 397 27.73 -11.51 13.61
CA LEU A 397 26.76 -12.47 13.05
C LEU A 397 26.61 -13.72 13.93
N ILE A 398 27.74 -14.33 14.30
CA ILE A 398 27.73 -15.54 15.14
C ILE A 398 27.13 -15.23 16.51
N GLY A 399 27.53 -14.11 17.12
CA GLY A 399 27.00 -13.64 18.39
C GLY A 399 25.48 -13.47 18.36
N SER A 400 24.96 -12.80 17.33
CA SER A 400 23.54 -12.60 17.09
C SER A 400 22.79 -13.91 16.92
N VAL A 401 23.29 -14.85 16.12
CA VAL A 401 22.64 -16.16 15.93
C VAL A 401 22.62 -16.96 17.24
N VAL A 402 23.72 -16.94 18.00
CA VAL A 402 23.79 -17.63 19.30
C VAL A 402 22.78 -17.03 20.28
N ALA A 403 22.75 -15.70 20.43
CA ALA A 403 21.81 -15.01 21.31
C ALA A 403 20.35 -15.27 20.90
N PHE A 404 20.05 -15.13 19.60
CA PHE A 404 18.73 -15.41 19.03
C PHE A 404 18.27 -16.84 19.29
N ASN A 405 19.16 -17.84 19.14
CA ASN A 405 18.83 -19.23 19.38
C ASN A 405 18.48 -19.51 20.85
N GLN A 406 19.05 -18.78 21.81
CA GLN A 406 18.66 -18.88 23.22
C GLN A 406 17.26 -18.30 23.47
N LEU A 407 16.92 -17.19 22.81
CA LEU A 407 15.57 -16.60 22.85
C LEU A 407 14.54 -17.55 22.24
N ALA A 408 14.87 -18.15 21.09
CA ALA A 408 14.02 -19.12 20.41
C ALA A 408 13.74 -20.38 21.25
N LYS A 409 14.75 -20.92 21.94
CA LYS A 409 14.56 -22.04 22.88
C LYS A 409 13.60 -21.69 24.03
N ARG A 410 13.63 -20.44 24.49
CA ARG A 410 12.69 -19.88 25.48
C ARG A 410 11.36 -19.43 24.86
N GLY A 411 11.20 -19.47 23.55
CA GLY A 411 10.00 -18.99 22.84
C GLY A 411 9.64 -17.53 23.11
N LYS A 412 10.59 -16.71 23.54
CA LYS A 412 10.37 -15.31 23.91
C LYS A 412 11.57 -14.49 23.46
N ASP A 413 11.33 -13.55 22.56
CA ASP A 413 12.31 -12.55 22.15
C ASP A 413 12.25 -11.36 23.11
N THR A 414 13.13 -11.35 24.11
CA THR A 414 13.24 -10.25 25.08
C THR A 414 13.97 -9.03 24.53
N ASP A 415 14.61 -9.14 23.37
CA ASP A 415 15.40 -8.05 22.80
C ASP A 415 14.50 -7.10 22.00
N PHE A 416 13.61 -7.67 21.17
CA PHE A 416 12.75 -6.88 20.28
C PHE A 416 11.27 -7.26 20.32
N GLY A 417 10.86 -8.26 21.11
CA GLY A 417 9.45 -8.63 21.25
C GLY A 417 8.85 -9.38 20.06
N ARG A 418 9.67 -10.03 19.21
CA ARG A 418 9.17 -10.83 18.08
C ARG A 418 8.20 -11.92 18.49
N GLY A 419 6.99 -11.88 17.92
CA GLY A 419 5.93 -12.83 18.21
C GLY A 419 5.14 -12.52 19.47
N ASP A 420 5.29 -11.33 20.06
CA ASP A 420 4.50 -10.91 21.24
C ASP A 420 3.14 -10.36 20.86
N SER A 421 3.09 -9.52 19.82
CA SER A 421 1.89 -8.82 19.39
C SER A 421 0.89 -9.77 18.70
N ALA A 422 -0.39 -9.40 18.69
CA ALA A 422 -1.39 -10.12 17.91
C ALA A 422 -1.10 -10.06 16.39
N TRP A 423 -0.51 -8.96 15.93
CA TRP A 423 -0.08 -8.77 14.54
C TRP A 423 0.99 -9.79 14.15
N ASP A 424 2.06 -9.89 14.94
CA ASP A 424 3.15 -10.84 14.70
C ASP A 424 2.59 -12.27 14.63
N LYS A 425 1.76 -12.64 15.61
CA LYS A 425 1.17 -13.97 15.70
C LYS A 425 0.24 -14.30 14.53
N HIS A 426 -0.47 -13.31 13.98
CA HIS A 426 -1.35 -13.51 12.83
C HIS A 426 -0.59 -14.00 11.60
N PHE A 427 0.61 -13.46 11.36
CA PHE A 427 1.42 -13.78 10.18
C PHE A 427 2.48 -14.87 10.41
N GLY A 428 2.69 -15.29 11.66
CA GLY A 428 3.62 -16.37 12.01
C GLY A 428 3.12 -17.77 11.61
N ASP A 429 3.99 -18.78 11.76
CA ASP A 429 3.64 -20.19 11.50
C ASP A 429 2.84 -20.78 12.67
N PRO A 430 1.54 -21.09 12.50
CA PRO A 430 0.69 -21.61 13.57
C PRO A 430 1.08 -23.02 14.04
N ARG A 431 1.93 -23.76 13.29
CA ARG A 431 2.45 -25.07 13.71
C ARG A 431 3.40 -24.94 14.91
N LEU A 432 4.00 -23.78 15.12
CA LEU A 432 4.87 -23.51 16.27
C LEU A 432 4.06 -22.95 17.45
N ARG A 433 3.64 -23.86 18.34
CA ARG A 433 2.70 -23.55 19.43
C ARG A 433 3.19 -22.51 20.45
N ARG A 434 4.50 -22.42 20.71
CA ARG A 434 5.04 -21.53 21.76
C ARG A 434 5.17 -20.08 21.28
N ASN A 435 5.74 -19.90 20.09
CA ASN A 435 5.84 -18.62 19.41
C ASN A 435 5.87 -18.88 17.90
N PRO A 436 4.86 -18.41 17.14
CA PRO A 436 4.71 -18.73 15.72
C PRO A 436 5.77 -18.05 14.83
N CYS A 437 6.45 -17.01 15.34
CA CYS A 437 7.45 -16.24 14.61
C CYS A 437 8.88 -16.62 14.96
N LEU A 438 9.11 -17.43 16.00
CA LEU A 438 10.43 -17.56 16.63
C LEU A 438 10.87 -19.02 16.74
N ALA A 439 11.93 -19.38 16.02
CA ALA A 439 12.62 -20.67 16.12
C ALA A 439 14.09 -20.51 15.74
N SER A 440 14.94 -21.44 16.20
CA SER A 440 16.39 -21.33 16.05
C SER A 440 16.85 -21.31 14.58
N VAL A 441 17.98 -20.65 14.31
CA VAL A 441 18.74 -20.67 13.07
C VAL A 441 19.98 -21.52 13.34
N ASP A 442 19.91 -22.83 13.05
CA ASP A 442 20.97 -23.78 13.41
C ASP A 442 21.14 -24.98 12.46
N ARG A 443 20.42 -24.99 11.32
CA ARG A 443 20.50 -26.08 10.34
C ARG A 443 21.09 -25.63 9.00
N GLN A 444 22.30 -26.09 8.71
CA GLN A 444 22.93 -25.90 7.41
C GLN A 444 22.15 -26.58 6.26
N PRO A 445 22.31 -26.11 5.01
CA PRO A 445 22.99 -24.87 4.63
C PRO A 445 22.28 -23.63 5.19
N PHE A 446 23.06 -22.59 5.45
CA PHE A 446 22.54 -21.26 5.77
C PHE A 446 22.35 -20.46 4.49
N TRP A 447 21.36 -19.57 4.51
CA TRP A 447 20.96 -18.77 3.38
C TRP A 447 20.89 -17.30 3.77
N ALA A 448 21.16 -16.39 2.84
CA ALA A 448 20.95 -14.98 3.07
C ALA A 448 20.57 -14.21 1.80
N VAL A 449 19.81 -13.13 1.98
CA VAL A 449 19.53 -12.13 0.94
C VAL A 449 19.80 -10.74 1.48
N ARG A 450 20.18 -9.83 0.59
CA ARG A 450 20.26 -8.39 0.89
C ARG A 450 18.86 -7.79 0.92
N LEU A 451 18.59 -6.99 1.93
CA LEU A 451 17.35 -6.24 2.10
C LEU A 451 17.62 -4.74 2.01
N TYR A 452 16.76 -4.07 1.25
CA TYR A 452 16.73 -2.61 1.12
C TYR A 452 15.43 -2.06 1.70
N PRO A 453 15.43 -0.83 2.24
CA PRO A 453 14.24 -0.18 2.75
C PRO A 453 13.39 0.36 1.58
N GLY A 454 12.83 -0.54 0.79
CA GLY A 454 11.94 -0.21 -0.30
C GLY A 454 10.60 0.35 0.15
N ASP A 455 9.69 0.53 -0.81
CA ASP A 455 8.37 1.08 -0.56
C ASP A 455 7.32 0.47 -1.49
N SER A 456 6.05 0.50 -1.07
CA SER A 456 4.91 0.16 -1.93
C SER A 456 4.18 1.42 -2.42
N GLY A 457 4.92 2.50 -2.65
CA GLY A 457 4.40 3.82 -2.98
C GLY A 457 4.65 4.87 -1.90
N THR A 458 4.79 6.11 -2.36
CA THR A 458 5.01 7.28 -1.50
C THR A 458 3.73 7.72 -0.77
N LYS A 459 3.88 8.40 0.38
CA LYS A 459 2.78 8.92 1.19
C LYS A 459 2.67 10.45 1.16
N GLY A 460 3.71 11.13 0.70
CA GLY A 460 3.69 12.58 0.53
C GLY A 460 3.04 12.96 -0.78
N GLY A 461 2.42 14.14 -0.79
CA GLY A 461 1.69 14.63 -1.95
C GLY A 461 1.15 16.03 -1.72
N LEU A 462 0.17 16.41 -2.54
CA LEU A 462 -0.56 17.67 -2.39
C LEU A 462 -1.31 17.71 -1.05
N VAL A 463 -1.33 18.87 -0.41
CA VAL A 463 -2.18 19.11 0.75
C VAL A 463 -3.62 19.21 0.26
N ILE A 464 -4.51 18.44 0.88
CA ILE A 464 -5.96 18.52 0.65
C ILE A 464 -6.67 18.78 1.97
N ASP A 465 -7.88 19.33 1.91
CA ASP A 465 -8.78 19.43 3.06
C ASP A 465 -9.64 18.15 3.26
N ASP A 466 -10.60 18.20 4.18
CA ASP A 466 -11.53 17.11 4.47
C ASP A 466 -12.62 16.91 3.41
N ARG A 467 -12.62 17.72 2.34
CA ARG A 467 -13.47 17.60 1.15
C ARG A 467 -12.67 17.13 -0.08
N SER A 468 -11.40 16.78 0.13
CA SER A 468 -10.43 16.38 -0.89
C SER A 468 -10.01 17.48 -1.88
N ARG A 469 -10.29 18.76 -1.57
CA ARG A 469 -9.88 19.89 -2.41
C ARG A 469 -8.41 20.17 -2.21
N VAL A 470 -7.67 20.41 -3.29
CA VAL A 470 -6.25 20.80 -3.20
C VAL A 470 -6.13 22.18 -2.58
N LEU A 471 -5.20 22.35 -1.63
CA LEU A 471 -4.98 23.62 -0.93
C LEU A 471 -3.68 24.29 -1.39
N ARG A 472 -3.69 25.62 -1.45
CA ARG A 472 -2.50 26.46 -1.61
C ARG A 472 -1.75 26.61 -0.29
N GLY A 473 -0.58 27.26 -0.34
CA GLY A 473 0.26 27.53 0.84
C GLY A 473 -0.40 28.39 1.93
N ASP A 474 -1.39 29.21 1.57
CA ASP A 474 -2.20 30.02 2.49
C ASP A 474 -3.38 29.26 3.11
N GLY A 475 -3.65 28.02 2.65
CA GLY A 475 -4.76 27.19 3.09
C GLY A 475 -6.04 27.35 2.28
N GLU A 476 -6.08 28.25 1.30
CA GLU A 476 -7.25 28.41 0.43
C GLU A 476 -7.33 27.27 -0.61
N PRO A 477 -8.54 26.79 -0.93
CA PRO A 477 -8.72 25.74 -1.92
C PRO A 477 -8.44 26.25 -3.35
N VAL A 478 -7.81 25.42 -4.16
CA VAL A 478 -7.70 25.61 -5.61
C VAL A 478 -9.03 25.23 -6.24
N THR A 479 -9.81 26.22 -6.67
CA THR A 479 -11.12 26.00 -7.31
C THR A 479 -11.00 25.11 -8.54
N GLY A 480 -11.82 24.05 -8.60
CA GLY A 480 -11.88 23.11 -9.71
C GLY A 480 -10.87 21.96 -9.63
N LEU A 481 -10.13 21.82 -8.52
CA LEU A 481 -9.08 20.81 -8.37
C LEU A 481 -9.20 19.99 -7.07
N TRP A 482 -9.27 18.67 -7.23
CA TRP A 482 -9.23 17.69 -6.15
C TRP A 482 -8.04 16.74 -6.35
N ALA A 483 -7.55 16.18 -5.25
CA ALA A 483 -6.53 15.13 -5.29
C ALA A 483 -6.86 14.02 -4.30
N VAL A 484 -6.55 12.79 -4.67
CA VAL A 484 -6.88 11.59 -3.91
C VAL A 484 -5.75 10.58 -3.98
N SER A 485 -5.76 9.57 -3.11
CA SER A 485 -4.72 8.52 -3.10
C SER A 485 -3.33 9.14 -2.89
N ALA A 486 -2.27 8.49 -3.39
CA ALA A 486 -0.89 8.98 -3.27
C ALA A 486 -0.60 10.29 -4.03
N SER A 487 -1.56 10.85 -4.78
CA SER A 487 -1.44 12.21 -5.32
C SER A 487 -1.65 13.27 -4.23
N ALA A 488 -2.37 12.91 -3.17
CA ALA A 488 -2.50 13.72 -1.97
C ALA A 488 -1.63 13.16 -0.84
N ALA A 489 -1.20 14.04 0.06
CA ALA A 489 -0.50 13.62 1.27
C ALA A 489 -1.40 12.74 2.15
N SER A 490 -0.87 11.62 2.62
CA SER A 490 -1.64 10.62 3.37
C SER A 490 -2.20 11.16 4.69
N VAL A 491 -3.48 10.91 4.94
CA VAL A 491 -4.18 11.20 6.21
C VAL A 491 -3.57 10.48 7.43
N PHE A 492 -2.77 9.43 7.20
CA PHE A 492 -2.11 8.66 8.25
C PHE A 492 -0.71 9.18 8.62
N GLY A 493 -0.18 10.15 7.88
CA GLY A 493 1.18 10.66 8.07
C GLY A 493 2.20 9.53 8.07
N SER A 494 3.04 9.45 9.10
CA SER A 494 4.07 8.41 9.20
C SER A 494 3.57 7.04 9.69
N ALA A 495 2.32 6.96 10.19
CA ALA A 495 1.77 5.73 10.75
C ALA A 495 1.28 4.76 9.66
N GLN A 496 1.15 3.49 10.03
CA GLN A 496 0.44 2.46 9.29
C GLN A 496 -0.60 1.87 10.25
N PRO A 497 -1.89 2.28 10.15
CA PRO A 497 -2.89 1.85 11.13
C PRO A 497 -3.30 0.39 10.94
N ALA A 498 -3.34 -0.08 9.69
CA ALA A 498 -3.73 -1.43 9.33
C ALA A 498 -3.28 -1.79 7.91
N GLN A 499 -3.39 -3.07 7.57
CA GLN A 499 -3.35 -3.54 6.18
C GLN A 499 -4.54 -2.98 5.40
N GLY A 500 -4.29 -2.47 4.20
CA GLY A 500 -5.33 -1.86 3.35
C GLY A 500 -5.67 -0.41 3.68
N ALA A 501 -4.98 0.23 4.63
CA ALA A 501 -5.28 1.62 5.04
C ALA A 501 -5.10 2.64 3.91
N GLY A 502 -3.98 2.57 3.17
CA GLY A 502 -3.72 3.50 2.06
C GLY A 502 -4.79 3.42 0.97
N LEU A 503 -5.16 2.20 0.57
CA LEU A 503 -6.21 1.98 -0.43
C LEU A 503 -7.59 2.42 0.09
N ALA A 504 -7.90 2.19 1.35
CA ALA A 504 -9.14 2.66 1.98
C ALA A 504 -9.24 4.19 2.00
N ALA A 505 -8.17 4.89 2.38
CA ALA A 505 -8.13 6.36 2.32
C ALA A 505 -8.35 6.84 0.88
N ALA A 506 -7.69 6.21 -0.09
CA ALA A 506 -7.82 6.57 -1.49
C ALA A 506 -9.27 6.48 -2.01
N VAL A 507 -9.99 5.40 -1.68
CA VAL A 507 -11.41 5.25 -2.10
C VAL A 507 -12.36 6.17 -1.33
N VAL A 508 -12.06 6.48 -0.07
CA VAL A 508 -12.86 7.42 0.74
C VAL A 508 -12.67 8.85 0.25
N GLU A 509 -11.44 9.27 -0.02
CA GLU A 509 -11.11 10.58 -0.57
C GLU A 509 -11.73 10.78 -1.95
N ALA A 510 -11.69 9.75 -2.82
CA ALA A 510 -12.36 9.75 -4.12
C ALA A 510 -13.88 9.91 -4.01
N TYR A 511 -14.50 9.17 -3.08
CA TYR A 511 -15.94 9.30 -2.85
C TYR A 511 -16.32 10.71 -2.37
N ARG A 512 -15.56 11.27 -1.41
CA ARG A 512 -15.80 12.62 -0.90
C ARG A 512 -15.55 13.70 -1.96
N ALA A 513 -14.50 13.57 -2.78
CA ALA A 513 -14.21 14.50 -3.88
C ALA A 513 -15.39 14.60 -4.86
N VAL A 514 -15.97 13.46 -5.23
CA VAL A 514 -17.13 13.40 -6.13
C VAL A 514 -18.39 14.01 -5.51
N LEU A 515 -18.63 13.77 -4.22
CA LEU A 515 -19.77 14.41 -3.54
C LEU A 515 -19.57 15.92 -3.41
N ASP A 516 -18.34 16.38 -3.18
CA ASP A 516 -18.03 17.80 -3.08
C ASP A 516 -18.22 18.52 -4.41
N LEU A 517 -17.61 18.01 -5.50
CA LEU A 517 -17.78 18.60 -6.84
C LEU A 517 -19.23 18.58 -7.33
N SER A 518 -20.05 17.68 -6.78
CA SER A 518 -21.47 17.56 -7.10
C SER A 518 -22.38 18.39 -6.18
N GLY A 519 -21.84 19.05 -5.15
CA GLY A 519 -22.61 19.80 -4.16
C GLY A 519 -23.44 18.94 -3.19
N GLN A 520 -23.10 17.66 -3.04
CA GLN A 520 -23.83 16.70 -2.19
C GLN A 520 -23.11 16.36 -0.87
N LEU A 521 -21.87 16.82 -0.69
CA LEU A 521 -21.08 16.43 0.49
C LEU A 521 -21.67 16.98 1.80
N ASP A 522 -22.24 18.19 1.78
CA ASP A 522 -22.82 18.80 2.98
C ASP A 522 -24.06 18.05 3.48
N GLU A 523 -24.85 17.47 2.58
CA GLU A 523 -25.99 16.61 2.94
C GLU A 523 -25.51 15.32 3.62
N LEU A 524 -24.46 14.69 3.09
CA LEU A 524 -23.85 13.51 3.71
C LEU A 524 -23.29 13.85 5.10
N ASP A 525 -22.51 14.92 5.22
CA ASP A 525 -21.89 15.30 6.48
C ASP A 525 -22.92 15.73 7.54
N ALA A 526 -24.07 16.29 7.13
CA ALA A 526 -25.20 16.55 8.01
C ALA A 526 -25.83 15.25 8.52
N ALA A 527 -26.07 14.27 7.64
CA ALA A 527 -26.61 12.96 8.02
C ALA A 527 -25.68 12.23 9.00
N LEU A 528 -24.38 12.24 8.74
CA LEU A 528 -23.37 11.56 9.57
C LEU A 528 -23.10 12.22 10.94
N LYS A 529 -23.58 13.45 11.17
CA LYS A 529 -23.52 14.11 12.48
C LYS A 529 -24.77 13.85 13.33
N ALA A 530 -25.85 13.40 12.70
CA ALA A 530 -27.12 13.10 13.38
C ALA A 530 -27.16 11.68 13.93
N ASP A 531 -26.39 10.76 13.33
CA ASP A 531 -26.13 9.39 13.81
C ASP A 531 -24.97 9.36 14.83
#